data_AF-A0A662TPS6-F1
#
_entry.id   AF-A0A662TPS6-F1
#
_cell.length_a   1.000
_cell.length_b   1.000
_cell.length_c   1.000
_cell.angle_alpha   90.00
_cell.angle_beta   90.00
_cell.angle_gamma   90.00
#
_symmetry.space_group_name_H-M   'P 1'
#
loop_
_entity.id
_entity.type
_entity.pdbx_description
1 polymer ?
#
loop_
_entity_poly.entity_id
_entity_poly.type
_entity_poly.pdbx_seq_one_letter_code
_entity_poly.pdbx_strand_id
1 'polypeptide(L)'
;MAKVRLYRNPGSGEKKYKITAVESLSIEKKTDATRLALPEMSESEQDIVRMFGVEMDISLTFKIVDDGTDKSETTNDTPVVTVWEQMDYLLENFLTKETDDVFKIEIFDRDGSSAWSREGVITSLTINLRKGETAFECSLKFAVGNVI
;
A
#
# COMPACT_ATOMS: atom_id res chain seq x y z
N MET A 1 -0.45 6.66 -17.65
CA MET A 1 0.73 6.86 -16.77
C MET A 1 0.37 6.45 -15.36
N ALA A 2 1.28 5.79 -14.61
CA ALA A 2 1.01 5.45 -13.21
C ALA A 2 0.98 6.74 -12.38
N LYS A 3 0.03 6.86 -11.46
CA LYS A 3 0.03 7.91 -10.43
C LYS A 3 0.58 7.39 -9.11
N VAL A 4 0.25 6.14 -8.81
CA VAL A 4 0.76 5.40 -7.65
C VAL A 4 1.11 3.99 -8.11
N ARG A 5 2.12 3.40 -7.49
CA ARG A 5 2.48 2.00 -7.67
C ARG A 5 2.67 1.34 -6.30
N LEU A 6 2.11 0.15 -6.18
CA LEU A 6 2.31 -0.73 -5.03
C LEU A 6 3.31 -1.80 -5.39
N TYR A 7 4.09 -2.21 -4.41
CA TYR A 7 5.03 -3.31 -4.50
C TYR A 7 4.80 -4.24 -3.31
N ARG A 8 4.85 -5.55 -3.56
CA ARG A 8 5.07 -6.59 -2.56
C ARG A 8 6.40 -7.26 -2.88
N ASN A 9 7.22 -7.45 -1.85
CA ASN A 9 8.54 -8.08 -1.89
C ASN A 9 9.45 -7.47 -2.98
N PRO A 10 9.73 -6.15 -2.95
CA PRO A 10 10.56 -5.50 -3.97
C PRO A 10 11.94 -6.17 -4.07
N GLY A 11 12.36 -6.50 -5.29
CA GLY A 11 13.54 -7.32 -5.56
C GLY A 11 13.21 -8.78 -5.86
N SER A 12 13.25 -9.66 -4.86
CA SER A 12 13.02 -11.10 -5.05
C SER A 12 11.56 -11.47 -4.85
N GLY A 13 10.94 -12.10 -5.86
CA GLY A 13 9.51 -12.45 -5.80
C GLY A 13 8.57 -11.23 -5.93
N GLU A 14 9.08 -10.16 -6.52
CA GLU A 14 8.40 -8.87 -6.64
C GLU A 14 7.04 -9.00 -7.33
N LYS A 15 6.01 -8.42 -6.71
CA LYS A 15 4.71 -8.17 -7.33
C LYS A 15 4.46 -6.67 -7.37
N LYS A 16 4.06 -6.15 -8.53
CA LYS A 16 3.69 -4.75 -8.72
C LYS A 16 2.20 -4.61 -8.96
N TYR A 17 1.66 -3.46 -8.57
CA TYR A 17 0.35 -3.04 -9.02
C TYR A 17 0.36 -1.54 -9.36
N LYS A 18 0.05 -1.25 -10.63
CA LYS A 18 0.02 0.09 -11.20
C LYS A 18 -1.37 0.72 -11.05
N ILE A 19 -1.42 1.87 -10.39
CA ILE A 19 -2.65 2.62 -10.16
C ILE A 19 -2.66 3.88 -11.04
N THR A 20 -3.59 3.94 -11.99
CA THR A 20 -3.73 5.05 -12.95
C THR A 20 -4.86 6.01 -12.58
N ALA A 21 -5.96 5.51 -12.02
CA ALA A 21 -7.17 6.25 -11.71
C ALA A 21 -7.31 6.58 -10.21
N VAL A 22 -6.34 7.30 -9.65
CA VAL A 22 -6.40 7.79 -8.26
C VAL A 22 -7.46 8.88 -8.13
N GLU A 23 -8.35 8.73 -7.15
CA GLU A 23 -9.41 9.68 -6.81
C GLU A 23 -9.03 10.54 -5.61
N SER A 24 -8.46 9.92 -4.58
CA SER A 24 -7.97 10.63 -3.40
C SER A 24 -6.67 9.99 -2.90
N LEU A 25 -5.78 10.84 -2.40
CA LEU A 25 -4.56 10.45 -1.72
C LEU A 25 -4.38 11.39 -0.54
N SER A 26 -4.40 10.83 0.67
CA SER A 26 -4.12 11.54 1.91
C SER A 26 -2.88 10.94 2.56
N ILE A 27 -1.98 11.80 3.02
CA ILE A 27 -0.79 11.41 3.76
C ILE A 27 -0.84 12.17 5.07
N GLU A 28 -0.97 11.43 6.16
CA GLU A 28 -1.01 11.96 7.52
C GLU A 28 0.25 11.53 8.25
N LYS A 29 1.09 12.49 8.62
CA LYS A 29 2.27 12.23 9.46
C LYS A 29 1.85 12.34 10.92
N LYS A 30 2.03 11.28 11.68
CA LYS A 30 1.81 11.30 13.13
C LYS A 30 3.07 11.82 13.80
N THR A 31 2.96 12.97 14.47
CA THR A 31 4.05 13.60 15.22
C THR A 31 3.96 13.32 16.72
N ASP A 32 3.53 12.12 17.11
CA ASP A 32 3.42 11.75 18.53
C ASP A 32 4.73 11.16 19.04
N ALA A 33 5.70 12.04 19.30
CA ALA A 33 6.75 11.75 20.27
C ALA A 33 6.24 12.14 21.67
N THR A 34 5.20 11.47 22.19
CA THR A 34 4.91 11.58 23.62
C THR A 34 5.95 10.73 24.35
N ARG A 35 7.00 11.39 24.88
CA ARG A 35 7.89 10.76 25.88
C ARG A 35 7.09 10.46 27.14
N LEU A 36 6.37 9.34 27.16
CA LEU A 36 5.88 8.76 28.41
C LEU A 36 7.03 7.95 28.99
N ALA A 37 7.83 8.59 29.84
CA ALA A 37 8.71 7.86 30.74
C ALA A 37 7.82 7.07 31.70
N LEU A 38 7.62 5.78 31.44
CA LEU A 38 6.97 4.87 32.39
C LEU A 38 8.03 4.49 33.44
N PRO A 39 7.80 4.76 34.75
CA PRO A 39 8.88 4.69 35.73
C PRO A 39 9.42 3.29 36.04
N GLU A 40 8.79 2.19 35.59
CA GLU A 40 9.11 0.84 36.10
C GLU A 40 8.88 -0.29 35.07
N MET A 41 9.47 -0.21 33.87
CA MET A 41 9.51 -1.35 32.94
C MET A 41 10.94 -1.85 32.73
N SER A 42 11.12 -3.17 32.79
CA SER A 42 12.40 -3.83 32.57
C SER A 42 12.90 -3.60 31.13
N GLU A 43 14.23 -3.55 30.92
CA GLU A 43 14.83 -3.26 29.61
C GLU A 43 14.28 -4.16 28.48
N SER A 44 13.96 -5.43 28.78
CA SER A 44 13.37 -6.38 27.83
C SER A 44 11.92 -6.06 27.42
N GLU A 45 11.17 -5.35 28.26
CA GLU A 45 9.79 -4.94 27.94
C GLU A 45 9.76 -3.58 27.21
N GLN A 46 10.83 -2.78 27.34
CA GLN A 46 11.00 -1.55 26.55
C GLN A 46 11.19 -1.85 25.06
N ASP A 47 11.81 -2.97 24.71
CA ASP A 47 11.99 -3.38 23.31
C ASP A 47 10.67 -3.78 22.62
N ILE A 48 9.69 -4.29 23.38
CA ILE A 48 8.36 -4.65 22.83
C ILE A 48 7.48 -3.41 22.64
N VAL A 49 7.63 -2.37 23.46
CA VAL A 49 6.89 -1.10 23.31
C VAL A 49 7.47 -0.22 22.18
N ARG A 50 8.72 -0.44 21.75
CA ARG A 50 9.36 0.33 20.65
C ARG A 50 8.78 0.08 19.25
N MET A 51 8.04 -1.01 19.01
CA MET A 51 7.34 -1.24 17.73
C MET A 51 6.16 -0.27 17.50
N PHE A 52 5.74 0.49 18.51
CA PHE A 52 4.63 1.45 18.38
C PHE A 52 5.14 2.84 17.98
N GLY A 53 5.30 3.03 16.67
CA GLY A 53 5.52 4.35 16.09
C GLY A 53 5.17 4.35 14.61
N VAL A 54 3.88 4.19 14.28
CA VAL A 54 3.39 4.52 12.94
C VAL A 54 3.68 6.00 12.73
N GLU A 55 4.73 6.31 11.95
CA GLU A 55 5.16 7.68 11.67
C GLU A 55 4.21 8.34 10.68
N MET A 56 3.57 7.53 9.83
CA MET A 56 2.71 8.04 8.78
C MET A 56 1.66 7.03 8.36
N ASP A 57 0.42 7.51 8.21
CA ASP A 57 -0.67 6.79 7.56
C ASP A 57 -0.93 7.38 6.19
N ILE A 58 -1.08 6.52 5.19
CA ILE A 58 -1.42 6.89 3.83
C ILE A 58 -2.77 6.25 3.53
N SER A 59 -3.72 7.07 3.11
CA SER A 59 -5.02 6.62 2.63
C SER A 59 -5.14 6.91 1.13
N LEU A 60 -5.42 5.88 0.35
CA LEU A 60 -5.54 5.96 -1.10
C LEU A 60 -6.90 5.43 -1.52
N THR A 61 -7.66 6.23 -2.27
CA THR A 61 -8.85 5.77 -2.98
C THR A 61 -8.63 5.87 -4.48
N PHE A 62 -8.94 4.80 -5.21
CA PHE A 62 -8.78 4.73 -6.65
C PHE A 62 -9.84 3.84 -7.30
N LYS A 63 -10.11 4.07 -8.58
CA LYS A 63 -10.95 3.18 -9.38
C LYS A 63 -10.13 2.08 -10.04
N ILE A 64 -10.65 0.86 -9.98
CA ILE A 64 -10.20 -0.25 -10.82
C ILE A 64 -10.85 -0.04 -12.18
N VAL A 65 -10.00 0.15 -13.21
CA VAL A 65 -10.44 0.43 -14.58
C VAL A 65 -9.66 -0.44 -15.55
N ASP A 66 -10.37 -0.95 -16.55
CA ASP A 66 -9.75 -1.57 -17.71
C ASP A 66 -9.38 -0.45 -18.70
N ASP A 67 -8.09 -0.14 -18.77
CA ASP A 67 -7.51 0.79 -19.75
C ASP A 67 -6.67 0.06 -20.80
N GLY A 68 -6.81 -1.26 -20.91
CA GLY A 68 -6.05 -2.12 -21.82
C GLY A 68 -4.57 -2.30 -21.44
N THR A 69 -4.11 -1.77 -20.31
CA THR A 69 -2.71 -1.92 -19.86
C THR A 69 -2.58 -2.95 -18.74
N ASP A 70 -1.51 -3.74 -18.79
CA ASP A 70 -1.17 -4.67 -17.71
C ASP A 70 -0.82 -3.90 -16.43
N LYS A 71 -1.61 -4.12 -15.38
CA LYS A 71 -1.41 -3.50 -14.06
C LYS A 71 -0.30 -4.16 -13.26
N SER A 72 0.03 -5.41 -13.54
CA SER A 72 1.14 -6.10 -12.87
C SER A 72 2.50 -5.67 -13.38
N GLU A 73 2.56 -4.94 -14.50
CA GLU A 73 3.81 -4.55 -15.14
C GLU A 73 4.75 -5.76 -15.31
N THR A 74 4.21 -6.86 -15.84
CA THR A 74 4.91 -8.13 -16.11
C THR A 74 5.41 -8.91 -14.89
N THR A 75 5.04 -8.52 -13.67
CA THR A 75 5.36 -9.30 -12.46
C THR A 75 4.41 -10.47 -12.21
N ASN A 76 3.35 -10.57 -13.00
CA ASN A 76 2.43 -11.71 -13.02
C ASN A 76 2.60 -12.50 -14.32
N ASP A 77 2.41 -13.83 -14.25
CA ASP A 77 2.59 -14.70 -15.43
C ASP A 77 1.64 -14.34 -16.56
N THR A 78 0.42 -13.92 -16.22
CA THR A 78 -0.58 -13.40 -17.15
C THR A 78 -0.79 -11.90 -16.94
N PRO A 79 -0.92 -11.11 -18.01
CA PRO A 79 -1.28 -9.70 -17.90
C PRO A 79 -2.53 -9.49 -17.05
N VAL A 80 -2.48 -8.56 -16.10
CA VAL A 80 -3.61 -8.21 -15.23
C VAL A 80 -4.29 -6.99 -15.84
N VAL A 81 -5.34 -7.19 -16.64
CA VAL A 81 -5.92 -6.12 -17.48
C VAL A 81 -7.36 -5.84 -17.13
N THR A 82 -8.20 -6.87 -17.09
CA THR A 82 -9.62 -6.70 -16.82
C THR A 82 -9.86 -6.31 -15.36
N VAL A 83 -11.01 -5.71 -15.10
CA VAL A 83 -11.39 -5.29 -13.75
C VAL A 83 -11.43 -6.46 -12.76
N TRP A 84 -11.88 -7.64 -13.20
CA TRP A 84 -11.93 -8.85 -12.37
C TRP A 84 -10.53 -9.40 -12.07
N GLU A 85 -9.65 -9.49 -13.09
CA GLU A 85 -8.26 -9.89 -12.89
C GLU A 85 -7.54 -8.95 -11.93
N GLN A 86 -7.77 -7.63 -12.05
CA GLN A 86 -7.20 -6.64 -11.15
C GLN A 86 -7.67 -6.84 -9.70
N MET A 87 -8.97 -7.14 -9.50
CA MET A 87 -9.53 -7.41 -8.17
C MET A 87 -8.91 -8.66 -7.56
N ASP A 88 -8.90 -9.77 -8.29
CA ASP A 88 -8.34 -11.04 -7.81
C ASP A 88 -6.84 -10.87 -7.50
N TYR A 89 -6.09 -10.22 -8.39
CA TYR A 89 -4.68 -9.97 -8.21
C TYR A 89 -4.38 -9.11 -6.97
N LEU A 90 -5.16 -8.07 -6.72
CA LEU A 90 -5.04 -7.22 -5.53
C LEU A 90 -5.32 -8.00 -4.25
N LEU A 91 -6.39 -8.79 -4.21
CA LEU A 91 -6.76 -9.61 -3.05
C LEU A 91 -5.75 -10.74 -2.80
N GLU A 92 -5.16 -11.28 -3.87
CA GLU A 92 -4.20 -12.37 -3.77
C GLU A 92 -2.79 -11.92 -3.36
N ASN A 93 -2.37 -10.72 -3.78
CA ASN A 93 -0.99 -10.28 -3.65
C ASN A 93 -0.80 -9.07 -2.74
N PHE A 94 -1.86 -8.33 -2.39
CA PHE A 94 -1.75 -7.09 -1.61
C PHE A 94 -2.66 -7.04 -0.38
N LEU A 95 -3.42 -8.10 -0.14
CA LEU A 95 -3.97 -8.38 1.18
C LEU A 95 -2.90 -9.16 1.97
N THR A 96 -2.51 -8.67 3.15
CA THR A 96 -1.44 -9.25 3.97
C THR A 96 -1.70 -10.74 4.22
N LYS A 97 -0.85 -11.61 3.66
CA LYS A 97 -0.98 -13.07 3.78
C LYS A 97 0.07 -13.65 4.71
N GLU A 98 1.27 -13.09 4.71
CA GLU A 98 2.44 -13.66 5.37
C GLU A 98 3.18 -12.59 6.19
N THR A 99 3.84 -12.99 7.28
CA THR A 99 4.51 -12.06 8.21
C THR A 99 5.82 -11.48 7.69
N ASP A 100 6.37 -12.06 6.64
CA ASP A 100 7.62 -11.67 5.97
C ASP A 100 7.39 -10.79 4.72
N ASP A 101 6.13 -10.49 4.40
CA ASP A 101 5.81 -9.63 3.28
C ASP A 101 6.29 -8.19 3.51
N VAL A 102 7.12 -7.70 2.59
CA VAL A 102 7.59 -6.31 2.57
C VAL A 102 6.79 -5.53 1.53
N PHE A 103 6.08 -4.49 1.94
CA PHE A 103 5.36 -3.64 1.00
C PHE A 103 6.04 -2.29 0.81
N LYS A 104 5.95 -1.76 -0.40
CA LYS A 104 6.40 -0.42 -0.74
C LYS A 104 5.35 0.29 -1.57
N ILE A 105 5.14 1.57 -1.29
CA ILE A 105 4.32 2.46 -2.10
C ILE A 105 5.21 3.50 -2.76
N GLU A 106 4.93 3.80 -4.03
CA GLU A 106 5.61 4.80 -4.83
C GLU A 106 4.58 5.74 -5.46
N ILE A 107 4.80 7.05 -5.32
CA ILE A 107 3.94 8.10 -5.83
C ILE A 107 4.72 8.86 -6.89
N PHE A 108 4.08 9.06 -8.04
CA PHE A 108 4.66 9.74 -9.19
C PHE A 108 4.20 11.18 -9.27
N ASP A 109 5.09 12.07 -9.71
CA ASP A 109 4.71 13.43 -10.09
C ASP A 109 3.96 13.45 -11.43
N ARG A 110 3.58 14.66 -11.86
CA ARG A 110 2.86 14.88 -13.12
C ARG A 110 3.66 14.43 -14.36
N ASP A 111 4.99 14.43 -14.24
CA ASP A 111 5.93 14.09 -15.31
C ASP A 111 6.34 12.60 -15.25
N GLY A 112 5.84 11.86 -14.25
CA GLY A 112 6.03 10.43 -14.01
C GLY A 112 7.39 10.05 -13.50
N SER A 113 8.13 11.02 -12.97
CA SER A 113 9.26 10.70 -12.11
C SER A 113 8.74 10.26 -10.76
N SER A 114 9.41 9.29 -10.14
CA SER A 114 9.10 8.91 -8.76
C SER A 114 9.38 10.10 -7.86
N ALA A 115 8.32 10.74 -7.37
CA ALA A 115 8.41 11.88 -6.48
C ALA A 115 8.68 11.43 -5.05
N TRP A 116 8.16 10.25 -4.68
CA TRP A 116 8.18 9.79 -3.30
C TRP A 116 7.95 8.29 -3.21
N SER A 117 8.70 7.60 -2.34
CA SER A 117 8.48 6.19 -2.03
C SER A 117 8.74 5.88 -0.56
N ARG A 118 7.99 4.93 0.01
CA ARG A 118 8.16 4.44 1.37
C ARG A 118 7.83 2.95 1.47
N GLU A 119 8.57 2.27 2.32
CA GLU A 119 8.24 0.92 2.78
C GLU A 119 7.28 0.98 3.96
N GLY A 120 6.52 -0.08 4.17
CA GLY A 120 5.51 -0.16 5.22
C GLY A 120 4.61 -1.36 5.04
N VAL A 121 3.39 -1.28 5.58
CA VAL A 121 2.42 -2.38 5.57
C VAL A 121 1.06 -1.89 5.09
N ILE A 122 0.37 -2.73 4.31
CA ILE A 122 -1.03 -2.51 3.99
C ILE A 122 -1.87 -2.93 5.20
N THR A 123 -2.55 -1.98 5.83
CA THR A 123 -3.38 -2.22 7.02
C THR A 123 -4.84 -2.47 6.67
N SER A 124 -5.27 -2.01 5.51
CA SER A 124 -6.61 -2.29 4.98
C SER A 124 -6.62 -2.19 3.46
N LEU A 125 -7.32 -3.12 2.83
CA LEU A 125 -7.68 -3.10 1.42
C LEU A 125 -9.16 -3.44 1.31
N THR A 126 -9.95 -2.51 0.79
CA THR A 126 -11.40 -2.68 0.62
C THR A 126 -11.77 -2.40 -0.82
N ILE A 127 -12.47 -3.33 -1.46
CA ILE A 127 -12.97 -3.19 -2.82
C ILE A 127 -14.49 -3.17 -2.76
N ASN A 128 -15.09 -2.07 -3.18
CA ASN A 128 -16.54 -1.88 -3.19
C ASN A 128 -17.08 -1.95 -4.62
N LEU A 129 -18.05 -2.84 -4.83
CA LEU A 129 -18.87 -2.86 -6.05
C LEU A 129 -20.12 -2.01 -5.81
N ARG A 130 -20.28 -0.92 -6.56
CA ARG A 130 -21.57 -0.21 -6.61
C ARG A 130 -22.44 -0.81 -7.70
N LYS A 131 -23.67 -1.19 -7.34
CA LYS A 131 -24.64 -1.77 -8.27
C LYS A 131 -24.88 -0.79 -9.44
N GLY A 132 -24.53 -1.20 -10.65
CA GLY A 132 -24.72 -0.42 -11.87
C GLY A 132 -23.49 0.36 -12.35
N GLU A 133 -22.38 0.33 -11.62
CA GLU A 133 -21.10 0.87 -12.09
C GLU A 133 -20.26 -0.23 -12.78
N THR A 134 -19.53 0.15 -13.83
CA THR A 134 -18.54 -0.71 -14.52
C THR A 134 -17.15 -0.63 -13.90
N ALA A 135 -17.00 0.11 -12.80
CA ALA A 135 -15.75 0.31 -12.09
C ALA A 135 -15.93 -0.05 -10.62
N PHE A 136 -14.87 -0.59 -10.02
CA PHE A 136 -14.82 -0.90 -8.60
C PHE A 136 -14.03 0.19 -7.91
N GLU A 137 -14.55 0.68 -6.79
CA GLU A 137 -13.83 1.63 -5.96
C GLU A 137 -12.97 0.84 -4.98
N CYS A 138 -11.66 1.09 -5.00
CA CYS A 138 -10.71 0.48 -4.08
C CYS A 138 -10.23 1.53 -3.09
N SER A 139 -10.32 1.20 -1.81
CA SER A 139 -9.75 1.98 -0.70
C SER A 139 -8.64 1.18 -0.04
N LEU A 140 -7.46 1.79 0.07
CA LEU A 140 -6.27 1.21 0.64
C LEU A 140 -5.74 2.10 1.76
N LYS A 141 -5.40 1.49 2.90
CA LYS A 141 -4.66 2.13 3.98
C LYS A 141 -3.28 1.49 4.10
N PHE A 142 -2.26 2.33 4.18
CA PHE A 142 -0.87 1.94 4.27
C PHE A 142 -0.24 2.65 5.45
N ALA A 143 0.36 1.89 6.36
CA ALA A 143 1.08 2.42 7.51
C ALA A 143 2.58 2.33 7.27
N VAL A 144 3.28 3.44 7.47
CA VAL A 144 4.74 3.52 7.46
C VAL A 144 5.20 3.61 8.91
N GLY A 145 5.99 2.62 9.35
CA GLY A 145 6.63 2.61 10.66
C GLY A 145 8.15 2.79 10.54
N ASN A 146 8.79 3.20 11.63
CA ASN A 146 10.23 3.00 11.77
C ASN A 146 10.47 1.54 12.20
N VAL A 147 11.15 0.78 11.35
CA VAL A 147 11.82 -0.45 11.79
C VAL A 147 13.12 0.02 12.45
N ILE A 148 13.19 -0.01 13.78
CA ILE A 148 14.44 0.17 14.53
C ILE A 148 15.00 -1.20 14.83
#